data_AF-A0A1B7X7Z7-F1
#
_entry.id   AF-A0A1B7X7Z7-F1
#
_cell.length_a   1.000
_cell.length_b   1.000
_cell.length_c   1.000
_cell.angle_alpha   90.00
_cell.angle_beta   90.00
_cell.angle_gamma   90.00
#
_symmetry.space_group_name_H-M   'P 1'
#
loop_
_entity.id
_entity.type
_entity.pdbx_description
1 polymer ?
#
loop_
_entity_poly.entity_id
_entity_poly.type
_entity_poly.pdbx_seq_one_letter_code
_entity_poly.pdbx_strand_id
1 'polypeptide(L)'
;MTSLKPNHSDMINDYIKNAKDGKVGHYMITVSRDGESPVRSIISFDNVEQAVEGYEIYQDAGFAKEYLTVSLYQPSGMITTKVLKRNHAGDPSFVRQNYIDTVEALHLVKDKLNKEDYENLCIKIVTSFAKDNWRFNPDRFLKQLEIERDI
;
A
#
# COMPACT_ATOMS: atom_id res chain seq x y z
N MET A 1 17.81 0.52 -24.24
CA MET A 1 16.37 0.35 -23.95
C MET A 1 16.03 -1.11 -24.17
N THR A 2 15.76 -1.88 -23.11
CA THR A 2 15.36 -3.29 -23.24
C THR A 2 13.89 -3.33 -23.63
N SER A 3 13.60 -3.80 -24.86
CA SER A 3 12.23 -4.00 -25.36
C SER A 3 11.48 -4.99 -24.47
N LEU A 4 10.17 -4.77 -24.29
CA LEU A 4 9.29 -5.74 -23.64
C LEU A 4 9.24 -7.03 -24.47
N LYS A 5 8.97 -8.16 -23.81
CA LYS A 5 8.96 -9.48 -24.45
C LYS A 5 7.53 -9.84 -24.89
N PRO A 6 7.20 -9.87 -26.20
CA PRO A 6 5.84 -10.08 -26.69
C PRO A 6 5.18 -11.37 -26.19
N ASN A 7 5.97 -12.43 -26.04
CA ASN A 7 5.51 -13.75 -25.59
C ASN A 7 5.00 -13.78 -24.14
N HIS A 8 5.28 -12.75 -23.34
CA HIS A 8 4.74 -12.69 -21.97
C HIS A 8 3.21 -12.64 -21.94
N SER A 9 2.57 -12.01 -22.93
CA SER A 9 1.10 -12.03 -23.05
C SER A 9 0.57 -13.45 -23.23
N ASP A 10 1.21 -14.23 -24.11
CA ASP A 10 0.82 -15.61 -24.40
C ASP A 10 1.02 -16.49 -23.16
N MET A 11 2.17 -16.36 -22.48
CA MET A 11 2.44 -17.08 -21.24
C MET A 11 1.40 -16.82 -20.15
N ILE A 12 0.97 -15.57 -19.97
CA ILE A 12 -0.06 -15.22 -18.99
C ILE A 12 -1.42 -15.79 -19.39
N ASN A 13 -1.80 -15.66 -20.66
CA ASN A 13 -3.07 -16.19 -21.16
C ASN A 13 -3.14 -17.72 -21.02
N ASP A 14 -2.05 -18.41 -21.36
CA ASP A 14 -1.92 -19.86 -21.19
C ASP A 14 -1.96 -20.26 -19.72
N TYR A 15 -1.28 -19.53 -18.84
CA TYR A 15 -1.35 -19.76 -17.40
C TYR A 15 -2.78 -19.63 -16.89
N ILE A 16 -3.48 -18.53 -17.19
CA ILE A 16 -4.86 -18.28 -16.74
C ILE A 16 -5.80 -19.39 -17.23
N LYS A 17 -5.66 -19.79 -18.50
CA LYS A 17 -6.45 -20.87 -19.09
C LYS A 17 -6.20 -22.19 -18.37
N ASN A 18 -4.93 -22.57 -18.20
CA ASN A 18 -4.55 -23.83 -17.57
C ASN A 18 -4.88 -23.87 -16.07
N ALA A 19 -4.82 -22.74 -15.37
CA ALA A 19 -5.19 -22.64 -13.95
C ALA A 19 -6.70 -22.88 -13.76
N LYS A 20 -7.54 -22.33 -14.65
CA LYS A 20 -8.99 -22.61 -14.65
C LYS A 20 -9.30 -24.10 -14.89
N ASP A 21 -8.47 -24.77 -15.70
CA ASP A 21 -8.58 -26.20 -15.97
C ASP A 21 -7.94 -27.07 -14.86
N GLY A 22 -7.37 -26.48 -13.80
CA GLY A 22 -6.67 -27.21 -12.74
C GLY A 22 -5.35 -27.88 -13.18
N LYS A 23 -4.76 -27.43 -14.29
CA LYS A 23 -3.54 -28.01 -14.91
C LYS A 23 -2.25 -27.32 -14.49
N VAL A 24 -2.33 -26.27 -13.66
CA VAL A 24 -1.17 -25.52 -13.17
C VAL A 24 -0.83 -25.97 -11.76
N GLY A 25 0.45 -26.26 -11.52
CA GLY A 25 0.96 -26.64 -10.19
C GLY A 25 1.94 -25.63 -9.57
N HIS A 26 2.15 -24.48 -10.20
CA HIS A 26 3.13 -23.48 -9.78
C HIS A 26 2.50 -22.08 -9.71
N TYR A 27 3.14 -21.17 -8.99
CA TYR A 27 2.73 -19.78 -8.83
C TYR A 27 3.50 -18.89 -9.81
N MET A 28 2.91 -17.76 -10.17
CA MET A 28 3.53 -16.82 -11.09
C MET A 28 3.36 -15.39 -10.57
N ILE A 29 4.44 -14.62 -10.53
CA ILE A 29 4.40 -13.18 -10.30
C ILE A 29 4.68 -12.45 -11.59
N THR A 30 3.85 -11.47 -11.91
CA THR A 30 4.11 -10.55 -13.03
C THR A 30 4.33 -9.13 -12.53
N VAL A 31 5.21 -8.40 -13.19
CA VAL A 31 5.48 -6.99 -12.89
C VAL A 31 5.32 -6.15 -14.15
N SER A 32 4.55 -5.07 -14.06
CA SER A 32 4.49 -4.03 -15.09
C SER A 32 4.71 -2.65 -14.49
N ARG A 33 5.36 -1.77 -15.25
CA ARG A 33 5.56 -0.37 -14.87
C ARG A 33 4.58 0.47 -15.68
N ASP A 34 3.88 1.40 -15.04
CA ASP A 34 3.10 2.44 -15.72
C ASP A 34 2.09 1.91 -16.77
N GLY A 35 1.51 0.74 -16.53
CA GLY A 35 0.56 0.10 -17.46
C GLY A 35 1.21 -0.60 -18.66
N GLU A 36 2.51 -0.89 -18.61
CA GLU A 36 3.22 -1.64 -19.64
C GLU A 36 2.50 -2.95 -20.01
N SER A 37 2.33 -3.15 -21.32
CA SER A 37 1.83 -4.39 -21.91
C SER A 37 2.69 -4.74 -23.13
N PRO A 38 3.22 -5.97 -23.24
CA PRO A 38 3.10 -7.06 -22.25
C PRO A 38 3.86 -6.73 -20.95
N VAL A 39 3.59 -7.49 -19.88
CA VAL A 39 4.28 -7.28 -18.59
C VAL A 39 5.79 -7.36 -18.77
N ARG A 40 6.53 -6.63 -17.94
CA ARG A 40 8.00 -6.55 -18.03
C ARG A 40 8.69 -7.82 -17.55
N SER A 41 8.19 -8.40 -16.48
CA SER A 41 8.79 -9.58 -15.84
C SER A 41 7.72 -10.59 -15.50
N ILE A 42 8.11 -11.87 -15.65
CA ILE A 42 7.38 -13.04 -15.18
C ILE A 42 8.36 -13.85 -14.35
N ILE A 43 7.97 -14.22 -13.13
CA ILE A 43 8.77 -15.03 -12.21
C ILE A 43 7.89 -16.19 -11.76
N SER A 44 8.40 -17.42 -11.83
CA SER A 44 7.66 -18.63 -11.43
C SER A 44 8.20 -19.17 -10.12
N PHE A 45 7.32 -19.72 -9.28
CA PHE A 45 7.65 -20.31 -7.99
C PHE A 45 6.93 -21.65 -7.83
N ASP A 46 7.62 -22.64 -7.27
CA ASP A 46 7.07 -23.98 -7.13
C ASP A 46 6.14 -24.13 -5.91
N ASN A 47 6.25 -23.23 -4.92
CA ASN A 47 5.46 -23.28 -3.70
C ASN A 47 4.93 -21.90 -3.28
N VAL A 48 3.93 -21.93 -2.40
CA VAL A 48 3.21 -20.74 -1.94
C VAL A 48 4.08 -19.82 -1.08
N GLU A 49 4.96 -20.37 -0.24
CA GLU A 49 5.75 -19.58 0.70
C GLU A 49 6.70 -18.64 -0.05
N GLN A 50 7.44 -19.17 -1.02
CA GLN A 50 8.33 -18.38 -1.87
C GLN A 50 7.58 -17.39 -2.75
N ALA A 51 6.40 -17.77 -3.26
CA ALA A 51 5.58 -16.88 -4.07
C ALA A 51 5.05 -15.70 -3.25
N VAL A 52 4.64 -15.94 -2.00
CA VAL A 52 4.19 -14.89 -1.09
C VAL A 52 5.36 -14.00 -0.68
N GLU A 53 6.51 -14.58 -0.29
CA GLU A 53 7.71 -13.82 0.03
C GLU A 53 8.14 -12.93 -1.15
N GLY A 54 8.23 -13.52 -2.35
CA GLY A 54 8.58 -12.83 -3.59
C GLY A 54 7.55 -11.77 -4.00
N TYR A 55 6.28 -11.91 -3.60
CA TYR A 55 5.28 -10.87 -3.80
C TYR A 55 5.45 -9.74 -2.79
N GLU A 56 5.75 -10.06 -1.53
CA GLU A 56 5.94 -9.10 -0.45
C GLU A 56 7.25 -8.32 -0.50
N ILE A 57 8.25 -8.71 -1.30
CA ILE A 57 9.44 -7.85 -1.49
C ILE A 57 9.10 -6.50 -2.14
N TYR A 58 8.01 -6.43 -2.91
CA TYR A 58 7.59 -5.22 -3.60
C TYR A 58 6.79 -4.32 -2.66
N GLN A 59 7.47 -3.30 -2.12
CA GLN A 59 6.92 -2.35 -1.16
C GLN A 59 6.77 -0.92 -1.72
N ASP A 60 7.41 -0.62 -2.86
CA ASP A 60 7.34 0.70 -3.51
C ASP A 60 7.29 0.58 -5.05
N ALA A 61 7.22 1.74 -5.73
CA ALA A 61 7.16 1.79 -7.20
C ALA A 61 8.48 1.41 -7.89
N GLY A 62 9.57 1.22 -7.14
CA GLY A 62 10.89 0.87 -7.64
C GLY A 62 11.33 1.77 -8.79
N PHE A 63 11.57 1.15 -9.95
CA PHE A 63 11.99 1.84 -11.18
C PHE A 63 10.82 2.30 -12.08
N ALA A 64 9.56 2.09 -11.72
CA ALA A 64 8.42 2.63 -12.48
C ALA A 64 8.37 4.16 -12.36
N LYS A 65 7.87 4.87 -13.36
CA LYS A 65 7.77 6.33 -13.29
C LYS A 65 6.76 6.77 -12.24
N GLU A 66 5.58 6.17 -12.26
CA GLU A 66 4.42 6.53 -11.43
C GLU A 66 3.84 5.33 -10.69
N TYR A 67 3.70 4.18 -11.36
CA TYR A 67 3.02 3.01 -10.79
C TYR A 67 3.74 1.71 -11.10
N LEU A 68 3.96 0.88 -10.09
CA LEU A 68 4.37 -0.51 -10.25
C LEU A 68 3.16 -1.41 -9.98
N THR A 69 2.75 -2.20 -10.96
CA THR A 69 1.71 -3.22 -10.77
C THR A 69 2.38 -4.57 -10.61
N VAL A 70 2.08 -5.24 -9.50
CA VAL A 70 2.57 -6.58 -9.19
C VAL A 70 1.36 -7.49 -8.99
N SER A 71 1.30 -8.57 -9.76
CA SER A 71 0.21 -9.55 -9.68
C SER A 71 0.76 -10.93 -9.36
N LEU A 72 0.24 -11.56 -8.33
CA LEU A 72 0.48 -12.96 -7.95
C LEU A 72 -0.67 -13.82 -8.48
N TYR A 73 -0.37 -14.70 -9.40
CA TYR A 73 -1.26 -15.71 -9.96
C TYR A 73 -1.05 -17.03 -9.24
N GLN A 74 -2.15 -17.67 -8.85
CA GLN A 74 -2.13 -18.92 -8.10
C GLN A 74 -2.63 -20.09 -8.96
N PRO A 75 -2.19 -21.33 -8.67
CA PRO A 75 -2.71 -22.55 -9.30
C PRO A 75 -4.24 -22.66 -9.31
N SER A 76 -4.90 -22.11 -8.28
CA SER A 76 -6.36 -22.08 -8.16
C SER A 76 -7.07 -21.16 -9.17
N GLY A 77 -6.31 -20.37 -9.93
CA GLY A 77 -6.84 -19.30 -10.79
C GLY A 77 -7.08 -17.98 -10.06
N MET A 78 -6.85 -17.90 -8.74
CA MET A 78 -6.90 -16.65 -8.00
C MET A 78 -5.74 -15.73 -8.39
N ILE A 79 -6.04 -14.43 -8.53
CA ILE A 79 -5.04 -13.41 -8.87
C ILE A 79 -5.12 -12.30 -7.81
N THR A 80 -4.01 -12.06 -7.12
CA THR A 80 -3.86 -10.97 -6.15
C THR A 80 -2.99 -9.89 -6.75
N THR A 81 -3.51 -8.67 -6.86
CA THR A 81 -2.79 -7.55 -7.47
C THR A 81 -2.59 -6.42 -6.48
N LYS A 82 -1.37 -5.87 -6.45
CA LYS A 82 -1.07 -4.61 -5.78
C LYS A 82 -0.52 -3.59 -6.76
N VAL A 83 -0.93 -2.35 -6.57
CA VAL A 83 -0.48 -1.20 -7.35
C VAL A 83 0.24 -0.26 -6.40
N LEU A 84 1.55 -0.13 -6.60
CA LEU A 84 2.44 0.66 -5.76
C LEU A 84 2.69 1.99 -6.48
N LYS A 85 2.19 3.08 -5.89
CA LYS A 85 2.37 4.43 -6.42
C LYS A 85 3.73 4.97 -6.00
N ARG A 86 4.40 5.70 -6.89
CA ARG A 86 5.57 6.50 -6.53
C ARG A 86 5.13 7.67 -5.67
N ASN A 87 5.76 7.77 -4.50
CA ASN A 87 5.62 8.95 -3.67
C ASN A 87 6.36 10.11 -4.33
N HIS A 88 5.65 11.20 -4.57
CA HIS A 88 6.23 12.47 -5.01
C HIS A 88 6.46 13.39 -3.81
N ALA A 89 7.31 14.41 -3.96
CA ALA A 89 7.45 15.45 -2.95
C ALA A 89 6.08 16.11 -2.69
N GLY A 90 5.63 16.10 -1.43
CA GLY A 90 4.29 16.58 -1.03
C GLY A 90 3.18 15.52 -1.06
N ASP A 91 3.48 14.27 -1.45
CA ASP A 91 2.58 13.17 -1.11
C ASP A 91 2.55 12.99 0.41
N PRO A 92 1.36 12.84 1.03
CA PRO A 92 1.27 12.69 2.47
C PRO A 92 2.06 11.49 2.97
N SER A 93 2.99 11.72 3.90
CA SER A 93 3.80 10.66 4.51
C SER A 93 2.99 9.82 5.50
N PHE A 94 1.97 10.44 6.12
CA PHE A 94 1.10 9.80 7.09
C PHE A 94 -0.15 9.21 6.43
N VAL A 95 -0.39 7.92 6.69
CA VAL A 95 -1.59 7.20 6.24
C VAL A 95 -2.64 7.14 7.35
N ARG A 96 -3.87 6.74 7.00
CA ARG A 96 -5.01 6.63 7.93
C ARG A 96 -4.65 5.92 9.24
N GLN A 97 -3.85 4.84 9.16
CA GLN A 97 -3.49 4.04 10.32
C GLN A 97 -2.65 4.83 11.34
N ASN A 98 -1.71 5.66 10.89
CA ASN A 98 -0.91 6.47 11.81
C ASN A 98 -1.75 7.44 12.64
N TYR A 99 -2.85 7.95 12.08
CA TYR A 99 -3.80 8.78 12.80
C TYR A 99 -4.56 7.99 13.85
N ILE A 100 -4.98 6.76 13.52
CA ILE A 100 -5.65 5.86 14.48
C ILE A 100 -4.69 5.54 15.63
N ASP A 101 -3.46 5.12 15.32
CA ASP A 101 -2.45 4.77 16.33
C ASP A 101 -2.15 5.96 17.27
N THR A 102 -2.10 7.18 16.72
CA THR A 102 -1.88 8.39 17.54
C THR A 102 -3.07 8.71 18.43
N VAL A 103 -4.30 8.58 17.92
CA VAL A 103 -5.51 8.80 18.72
C VAL A 103 -5.59 7.81 19.88
N GLU A 104 -5.34 6.53 19.60
CA GLU A 104 -5.30 5.48 20.63
C GLU A 104 -4.24 5.78 21.69
N ALA A 105 -3.03 6.17 21.30
CA ALA A 105 -1.97 6.56 22.21
C ALA A 105 -2.34 7.77 23.10
N LEU A 106 -3.04 8.76 22.53
CA LEU A 106 -3.51 9.94 23.28
C LEU A 106 -4.59 9.58 24.30
N HIS A 107 -5.53 8.70 23.95
CA HIS A 107 -6.54 8.24 24.91
C HIS A 107 -5.92 7.52 26.12
N LEU A 108 -4.80 6.81 25.96
CA LEU A 108 -4.12 6.13 27.07
C LEU A 108 -3.48 7.09 28.10
N VAL A 109 -3.31 8.36 27.76
CA VAL A 109 -2.71 9.38 28.63
C VAL A 109 -3.71 10.44 29.09
N LYS A 110 -4.94 10.44 28.56
CA LYS A 110 -5.97 11.44 28.85
C LYS A 110 -6.22 11.61 30.36
N ASP A 111 -6.44 10.51 31.07
CA ASP A 111 -6.74 10.55 32.51
C ASP A 111 -5.48 10.76 33.38
N LYS A 112 -4.29 10.83 32.78
CA LYS A 112 -3.01 11.04 33.48
C LYS A 112 -2.56 12.49 33.46
N LEU A 113 -3.20 13.33 32.64
CA LEU A 113 -2.93 14.75 32.51
C LEU A 113 -4.15 15.54 32.98
N ASN A 114 -3.93 16.77 33.46
CA ASN A 114 -5.05 17.68 33.64
C ASN A 114 -5.61 18.11 32.26
N LYS A 115 -6.83 18.64 32.24
CA LYS A 115 -7.54 19.01 31.00
C LYS A 115 -6.70 19.94 30.12
N GLU A 116 -6.09 20.97 30.70
CA GLU A 116 -5.32 21.97 29.95
C GLU A 116 -4.07 21.37 29.28
N ASP A 117 -3.29 20.57 30.01
CA ASP A 117 -2.09 19.91 29.48
C ASP A 117 -2.43 18.91 28.39
N TYR A 118 -3.53 18.16 28.56
CA TYR A 118 -4.01 17.22 27.55
C TYR A 118 -4.44 17.93 26.27
N GLU A 119 -5.21 19.01 26.38
CA GLU A 119 -5.63 19.82 25.23
C GLU A 119 -4.43 20.43 24.49
N ASN A 120 -3.48 21.01 25.24
CA ASN A 120 -2.26 21.59 24.67
C ASN A 120 -1.42 20.54 23.92
N LEU A 121 -1.32 19.32 24.47
CA LEU A 121 -0.65 18.20 23.80
C LEU A 121 -1.34 17.84 22.49
N CYS A 122 -2.67 17.65 22.51
CA CYS A 122 -3.46 17.29 21.34
C CYS A 122 -3.35 18.35 20.24
N ILE A 123 -3.48 19.63 20.59
CA ILE A 123 -3.37 20.75 19.65
C ILE A 123 -1.98 20.82 19.00
N LYS A 124 -0.90 20.63 19.77
CA LYS A 124 0.47 20.65 19.22
C LYS A 124 0.71 19.52 18.22
N ILE A 125 0.18 18.33 18.51
CA ILE A 125 0.29 17.17 17.61
C ILE A 125 -0.52 17.42 16.33
N VAL A 126 -1.77 17.85 16.47
CA VAL A 126 -2.66 18.14 15.33
C VAL A 126 -2.11 19.23 14.42
N THR A 127 -1.64 20.35 14.98
CA THR A 127 -1.04 21.44 14.20
C THR A 127 0.26 21.03 13.51
N SER A 128 0.97 20.04 14.05
CA SER A 128 2.14 19.46 13.38
C SER A 128 1.73 18.57 12.21
N PHE A 129 0.70 17.74 12.38
CA PHE A 129 0.18 16.87 11.30
C PHE A 129 -0.52 17.65 10.18
N ALA A 130 -1.21 18.74 10.52
CA ALA A 130 -1.90 19.59 9.56
C ALA A 130 -0.98 20.22 8.52
N LYS A 131 0.31 20.37 8.84
CA LYS A 131 1.32 20.94 7.93
C LYS A 131 1.76 19.97 6.83
N ASP A 132 1.66 18.66 7.06
CA ASP A 132 2.21 17.63 6.18
C ASP A 132 1.16 16.99 5.25
N ASN A 133 -0.14 17.14 5.57
CA ASN A 133 -1.17 16.40 4.86
C ASN A 133 -2.41 17.25 4.55
N TRP A 134 -2.57 17.60 3.27
CA TRP A 134 -3.77 18.26 2.73
C TRP A 134 -5.07 17.44 2.87
N ARG A 135 -4.97 16.14 3.14
CA ARG A 135 -6.11 15.23 3.42
C ARG A 135 -6.39 15.09 4.91
N PHE A 136 -5.50 15.57 5.78
CA PHE A 136 -5.75 15.55 7.21
C PHE A 136 -6.74 16.66 7.56
N ASN A 137 -7.77 16.31 8.32
CA ASN A 137 -8.77 17.25 8.80
C ASN A 137 -8.56 17.46 10.31
N PRO A 138 -7.94 18.59 10.71
CA PRO A 138 -7.62 18.89 12.11
C PRO A 138 -8.86 18.88 13.01
N ASP A 139 -9.94 19.50 12.55
CA ASP A 139 -11.19 19.65 13.32
C ASP A 139 -11.82 18.29 13.63
N ARG A 140 -11.85 17.40 12.63
CA ARG A 140 -12.36 16.03 12.80
C ARG A 140 -11.51 15.26 13.81
N PHE A 141 -10.20 15.43 13.79
CA PHE A 141 -9.28 14.74 14.70
C PHE A 141 -9.45 15.25 16.14
N LEU A 142 -9.49 16.57 16.34
CA LEU A 142 -9.73 17.15 17.67
C LEU A 142 -11.09 16.76 18.23
N LYS A 143 -12.13 16.71 17.40
CA LYS A 143 -13.46 16.24 17.79
C LYS A 143 -13.44 14.78 18.27
N GLN A 144 -12.63 13.91 17.65
CA GLN A 144 -12.48 12.52 18.13
C GLN A 144 -11.78 12.43 19.49
N LEU A 145 -10.89 13.38 19.78
CA LEU A 145 -10.20 13.46 21.07
C LEU A 145 -11.02 14.19 22.15
N GLU A 146 -12.25 14.61 21.83
CA GLU A 146 -13.15 15.38 22.68
C GLU A 146 -12.55 16.73 23.10
N ILE A 147 -11.80 17.35 22.20
CA ILE A 147 -11.21 18.68 22.41
C ILE A 147 -12.21 19.73 21.94
N GLU A 148 -12.61 20.62 22.85
CA GLU A 148 -13.59 21.69 22.60
C GLU A 148 -12.94 23.00 22.14
N ARG A 149 -11.61 23.05 22.13
CA ARG A 149 -10.81 24.23 21.82
C ARG A 149 -10.53 24.32 20.32
N ASP A 150 -10.81 25.49 19.75
CA ASP A 150 -10.48 25.80 18.35
C ASP A 150 -8.97 26.03 18.16
N ILE A 151 -8.48 25.79 16.94
CA ILE A 151 -7.08 25.92 16.50
C ILE A 151 -6.86 27.12 15.58
#